data_AF-A0A7D5RWY4-F1
#
_entry.id   AF-A0A7D5RWY4-F1
#
_cell.length_a   1.000
_cell.length_b   1.000
_cell.length_c   1.000
_cell.angle_alpha   90.00
_cell.angle_beta   90.00
_cell.angle_gamma   90.00
#
_symmetry.space_group_name_H-M   'P 1'
#
loop_
_entity.id
_entity.type
_entity.pdbx_description
1 polymer ?
#
loop_
_entity_poly.entity_id
_entity_poly.type
_entity_poly.pdbx_seq_one_letter_code
_entity_poly.pdbx_strand_id
1 'polypeptide(L)'
;MKLYDYGVRRHHFEKFPNYKQTIYDPESFQKTHQDTLFDLVIEHELNINNALNEIVNLDGNKVALLRLLYAHGLRRQHLDKFITPFSSDHFEALVYLIDTNNLNPETAVAEINGIEDHAALKCIAKLYSRNFTRRHIVALNSNGSNIYENGNIIFNLVNECGLSGDEIVSEIQGLCMNRQKALVNLYHQGLRGEHLRKCLIKNFTKDHLNKLIYLMRDKYFSPEKAVQRMNTLYTFSGFIQNFVPACVRAQPEDVSEPLLSSTRSLGNH
;
A
#
# COMPACT_ATOMS: atom_id res chain seq x y z
N MET A 1 -40.98 -11.31 -5.00
CA MET A 1 -41.45 -10.71 -6.26
C MET A 1 -40.70 -11.38 -7.40
N LYS A 2 -41.34 -11.79 -8.50
CA LYS A 2 -40.66 -12.58 -9.56
C LYS A 2 -40.36 -11.68 -10.77
N LEU A 3 -39.19 -11.85 -11.39
CA LEU A 3 -38.77 -11.05 -12.57
C LEU A 3 -39.80 -11.12 -13.72
N TYR A 4 -40.54 -12.23 -13.81
CA TYR A 4 -41.64 -12.42 -14.75
C TYR A 4 -42.77 -11.39 -14.61
N ASP A 5 -43.03 -10.91 -13.40
CA ASP A 5 -44.08 -9.94 -13.11
C ASP A 5 -43.75 -8.58 -13.77
N TYR A 6 -42.46 -8.34 -14.06
CA TYR A 6 -41.93 -7.14 -14.69
C TYR A 6 -41.63 -7.34 -16.18
N GLY A 7 -42.21 -8.36 -16.81
CA GLY A 7 -42.04 -8.60 -18.24
C GLY A 7 -40.75 -9.33 -18.61
N VAL A 8 -39.91 -9.73 -17.64
CA VAL A 8 -38.71 -10.54 -17.92
C VAL A 8 -39.17 -11.92 -18.40
N ARG A 9 -38.51 -12.45 -19.42
CA ARG A 9 -38.91 -13.68 -20.13
C ARG A 9 -37.65 -14.43 -20.50
N ARG A 10 -37.81 -15.73 -20.73
CA ARG A 10 -36.72 -16.62 -21.13
C ARG A 10 -35.90 -16.06 -22.30
N HIS A 11 -36.56 -15.61 -23.36
CA HIS A 11 -35.91 -15.09 -24.58
C HIS A 11 -35.04 -13.84 -24.32
N HIS A 12 -35.29 -13.07 -23.26
CA HIS A 12 -34.47 -11.90 -22.94
C HIS A 12 -33.05 -12.28 -22.53
N PHE A 13 -32.84 -13.48 -21.99
CA PHE A 13 -31.49 -13.93 -21.62
C PHE A 13 -30.76 -14.63 -22.77
N GLU A 14 -31.39 -14.89 -23.92
CA GLU A 14 -30.78 -15.62 -25.07
C GLU A 14 -29.50 -14.95 -25.60
N LYS A 15 -29.32 -13.66 -25.28
CA LYS A 15 -28.18 -12.83 -25.66
C LYS A 15 -26.97 -12.96 -24.73
N PHE A 16 -27.09 -13.63 -23.58
CA PHE A 16 -25.98 -13.77 -22.64
C PHE A 16 -25.02 -14.87 -23.13
N PRO A 17 -23.70 -14.61 -23.22
CA PRO A 17 -22.74 -15.70 -23.40
C PRO A 17 -22.89 -16.65 -22.21
N ASN A 18 -23.07 -17.94 -22.49
CA ASN A 18 -23.44 -18.98 -21.54
C ASN A 18 -24.90 -18.96 -21.03
N TYR A 19 -25.84 -18.34 -21.76
CA TYR A 19 -27.29 -18.36 -21.50
C TYR A 19 -27.85 -19.75 -21.12
N LYS A 20 -27.33 -20.83 -21.72
CA LYS A 20 -27.74 -22.20 -21.39
C LYS A 20 -27.32 -22.64 -19.98
N GLN A 21 -26.22 -22.14 -19.44
CA GLN A 21 -25.85 -22.35 -18.02
C GLN A 21 -26.66 -21.42 -17.10
N THR A 22 -26.87 -20.16 -17.48
CA THR A 22 -27.59 -19.17 -16.65
C THR A 22 -29.09 -19.42 -16.48
N ILE A 23 -29.74 -20.12 -17.43
CA ILE A 23 -31.17 -20.51 -17.31
C ILE A 23 -31.38 -21.89 -16.69
N TYR A 24 -30.48 -22.84 -16.94
CA TYR A 24 -30.64 -24.21 -16.41
C TYR A 24 -30.05 -24.36 -15.01
N ASP A 25 -29.27 -23.38 -14.55
CA ASP A 25 -28.85 -23.25 -13.18
C ASP A 25 -29.17 -21.84 -12.63
N PRO A 26 -30.38 -21.64 -12.06
CA PRO A 26 -30.75 -20.42 -11.35
C PRO A 26 -29.81 -20.06 -10.19
N GLU A 27 -28.95 -20.99 -9.73
CA GLU A 27 -27.90 -20.69 -8.74
C GLU A 27 -26.71 -19.95 -9.38
N SER A 28 -26.49 -20.10 -10.70
CA SER A 28 -25.45 -19.40 -11.45
C SER A 28 -25.79 -17.94 -11.79
N PHE A 29 -27.08 -17.62 -12.01
CA PHE A 29 -27.56 -16.23 -12.07
C PHE A 29 -27.73 -15.72 -10.64
N GLN A 30 -26.59 -15.32 -10.07
CA GLN A 30 -26.45 -14.94 -8.67
C GLN A 30 -27.57 -13.98 -8.25
N LYS A 31 -28.03 -14.12 -7.01
CA LYS A 31 -29.03 -13.24 -6.40
C LYS A 31 -28.71 -11.76 -6.63
N THR A 32 -27.44 -11.39 -6.59
CA THR A 32 -26.95 -10.04 -6.89
C THR A 32 -27.36 -9.53 -8.27
N HIS A 33 -27.29 -10.35 -9.32
CA HIS A 33 -27.75 -9.97 -10.67
C HIS A 33 -29.26 -9.83 -10.75
N GLN A 34 -30.01 -10.67 -10.05
CA GLN A 34 -31.47 -10.55 -9.98
C GLN A 34 -31.88 -9.25 -9.29
N ASP A 35 -31.33 -9.01 -8.10
CA ASP A 35 -31.62 -7.82 -7.32
C ASP A 35 -31.23 -6.54 -8.09
N THR A 36 -30.07 -6.55 -8.76
CA THR A 36 -29.64 -5.41 -9.58
C THR A 36 -30.53 -5.19 -10.79
N LEU A 37 -30.98 -6.26 -11.46
CA LEU A 37 -31.90 -6.17 -12.58
C LEU A 37 -33.25 -5.56 -12.15
N PHE A 38 -33.75 -5.96 -10.98
CA PHE A 38 -34.96 -5.37 -10.40
C PHE A 38 -34.78 -3.87 -10.16
N ASP A 39 -33.70 -3.46 -9.48
CA ASP A 39 -33.45 -2.05 -9.19
C ASP A 39 -33.33 -1.23 -10.48
N LEU A 40 -32.63 -1.75 -11.50
CA LEU A 40 -32.51 -1.07 -12.80
C LEU A 40 -33.87 -0.88 -13.50
N VAL A 41 -34.76 -1.86 -13.45
CA VAL A 41 -36.06 -1.79 -14.13
C VAL A 41 -37.08 -0.96 -13.32
N ILE A 42 -37.09 -1.12 -12.00
CA ILE A 42 -38.10 -0.51 -11.12
C ILE A 42 -37.67 0.89 -10.68
N GLU A 43 -36.50 1.01 -10.08
CA GLU A 43 -36.02 2.26 -9.47
C GLU A 43 -35.42 3.22 -10.50
N HIS A 44 -34.89 2.69 -11.60
CA HIS A 44 -34.26 3.48 -12.67
C HIS A 44 -35.04 3.48 -13.98
N GLU A 45 -36.24 2.89 -14.00
CA GLU A 45 -37.19 2.89 -15.12
C GLU A 45 -36.59 2.41 -16.47
N LEU A 46 -35.55 1.58 -16.42
CA LEU A 46 -34.96 1.02 -17.64
C LEU A 46 -35.89 -0.05 -18.21
N ASN A 47 -36.05 -0.05 -19.52
CA ASN A 47 -36.60 -1.23 -20.17
C ASN A 47 -35.67 -2.44 -19.95
N ILE A 48 -36.25 -3.63 -19.96
CA ILE A 48 -35.57 -4.89 -19.64
C ILE A 48 -34.32 -5.09 -20.51
N ASN A 49 -34.38 -4.77 -21.81
CA ASN A 49 -33.24 -4.96 -22.70
C ASN A 49 -32.07 -4.05 -22.32
N ASN A 50 -32.34 -2.79 -21.96
CA ASN A 50 -31.32 -1.86 -21.51
C ASN A 50 -30.75 -2.29 -20.15
N ALA A 51 -31.59 -2.70 -19.20
CA ALA A 51 -31.15 -3.17 -17.89
C ALA A 51 -30.28 -4.45 -18.01
N LEU A 52 -30.64 -5.39 -18.88
CA LEU A 52 -29.83 -6.59 -19.15
C LEU A 52 -28.50 -6.22 -19.83
N ASN A 53 -28.51 -5.26 -20.75
CA ASN A 53 -27.28 -4.76 -21.38
C ASN A 53 -26.30 -4.13 -20.38
N GLU A 54 -26.79 -3.56 -19.28
CA GLU A 54 -25.98 -2.97 -18.20
C GLU A 54 -25.31 -4.04 -17.32
N ILE A 55 -25.91 -5.21 -17.13
CA ILE A 55 -25.35 -6.26 -16.23
C ILE A 55 -24.66 -7.41 -16.97
N VAL A 56 -24.86 -7.54 -18.29
CA VAL A 56 -24.28 -8.65 -19.06
C VAL A 56 -22.75 -8.59 -19.04
N ASN A 57 -22.12 -9.75 -18.87
CA ASN A 57 -20.67 -9.95 -18.77
C ASN A 57 -19.97 -9.31 -17.56
N LEU A 58 -20.74 -8.77 -16.61
CA LEU A 58 -20.20 -8.35 -15.33
C LEU A 58 -20.22 -9.50 -14.31
N ASP A 59 -19.14 -9.64 -13.55
CA ASP A 59 -19.08 -10.51 -12.38
C ASP A 59 -19.93 -9.96 -11.22
N GLY A 60 -20.17 -10.77 -10.19
CA GLY A 60 -21.04 -10.41 -9.06
C GLY A 60 -20.61 -9.14 -8.31
N ASN A 61 -19.31 -8.88 -8.18
CA ASN A 61 -18.82 -7.68 -7.48
C ASN A 61 -19.07 -6.42 -8.31
N LYS A 62 -18.80 -6.49 -9.62
CA LYS A 62 -19.09 -5.39 -10.55
C LYS A 62 -20.59 -5.09 -10.64
N VAL A 63 -21.43 -6.12 -10.63
CA VAL A 63 -22.89 -5.97 -10.61
C VAL A 63 -23.39 -5.36 -9.30
N ALA A 64 -22.88 -5.80 -8.16
CA ALA A 64 -23.21 -5.19 -6.86
C ALA A 64 -22.84 -3.70 -6.83
N LEU A 65 -21.68 -3.32 -7.38
CA LEU A 65 -21.27 -1.92 -7.47
C LEU A 65 -22.17 -1.12 -8.40
N LEU A 66 -22.48 -1.68 -9.58
CA LEU A 66 -23.35 -1.03 -10.55
C LEU A 66 -24.69 -0.70 -9.93
N ARG A 67 -25.29 -1.65 -9.20
CA ARG A 67 -26.54 -1.45 -8.46
C ARG A 67 -26.51 -0.21 -7.56
N LEU A 68 -25.45 -0.06 -6.77
CA LEU A 68 -25.35 1.01 -5.78
C LEU A 68 -25.10 2.38 -6.41
N LEU A 69 -24.26 2.43 -7.45
CA LEU A 69 -23.79 3.70 -8.03
C LEU A 69 -24.45 4.03 -9.37
N TYR A 70 -25.48 3.29 -9.79
CA TYR A 70 -26.20 3.57 -11.03
C TYR A 70 -26.84 4.97 -11.01
N ALA A 71 -27.46 5.33 -9.88
CA ALA A 71 -28.02 6.66 -9.65
C ALA A 71 -26.96 7.77 -9.76
N HIS A 72 -25.72 7.45 -9.41
CA HIS A 72 -24.57 8.35 -9.49
C HIS A 72 -23.90 8.37 -10.88
N GLY A 73 -24.57 7.78 -11.89
CA GLY A 73 -24.11 7.77 -13.28
C GLY A 73 -23.12 6.63 -13.61
N LEU A 74 -22.85 5.70 -12.68
CA LEU A 74 -22.03 4.54 -12.99
C LEU A 74 -22.79 3.65 -14.00
N ARG A 75 -22.07 3.17 -15.01
CA ARG A 75 -22.61 2.37 -16.11
C ARG A 75 -21.68 1.21 -16.37
N ARG A 76 -22.18 0.17 -17.02
CA ARG A 76 -21.38 -1.00 -17.42
C ARG A 76 -20.08 -0.63 -18.12
N GLN A 77 -20.15 0.27 -19.09
CA GLN A 77 -19.00 0.71 -19.89
C GLN A 77 -17.86 1.29 -19.05
N HIS A 78 -18.15 1.80 -17.84
CA HIS A 78 -17.12 2.27 -16.92
C HIS A 78 -16.43 1.07 -16.25
N LEU A 79 -17.19 0.04 -15.87
CA LEU A 79 -16.67 -1.17 -15.23
C LEU A 79 -15.94 -2.12 -16.19
N ASP A 80 -16.28 -2.06 -17.47
CA ASP A 80 -15.58 -2.78 -18.54
C ASP A 80 -14.15 -2.24 -18.77
N LYS A 81 -13.86 -1.00 -18.32
CA LYS A 81 -12.51 -0.41 -18.41
C LYS A 81 -11.53 -0.93 -17.35
N PHE A 82 -11.98 -1.73 -16.38
CA PHE A 82 -11.09 -2.34 -15.39
C PHE A 82 -10.18 -3.38 -16.03
N ILE A 83 -8.88 -3.12 -15.99
CA ILE A 83 -7.86 -4.01 -16.54
C ILE A 83 -7.47 -5.08 -15.50
N THR A 84 -7.57 -4.74 -14.21
CA THR A 84 -7.22 -5.61 -13.09
C THR A 84 -8.42 -6.39 -12.57
N PRO A 85 -8.21 -7.57 -11.95
CA PRO A 85 -9.27 -8.29 -11.26
C PRO A 85 -9.94 -7.40 -10.21
N PHE A 86 -11.26 -7.26 -10.33
CA PHE A 86 -12.03 -6.39 -9.45
C PHE A 86 -12.25 -7.07 -8.08
N SER A 87 -11.96 -6.37 -7.00
CA SER A 87 -12.05 -6.88 -5.62
C SER A 87 -12.95 -6.00 -4.74
N SER A 88 -13.26 -6.46 -3.52
CA SER A 88 -14.02 -5.69 -2.53
C SER A 88 -13.35 -4.35 -2.19
N ASP A 89 -12.01 -4.30 -2.19
CA ASP A 89 -11.30 -3.04 -1.89
C ASP A 89 -11.46 -2.02 -3.03
N HIS A 90 -11.58 -2.47 -4.28
CA HIS A 90 -11.91 -1.58 -5.42
C HIS A 90 -13.34 -1.04 -5.29
N PHE A 91 -14.27 -1.88 -4.84
CA PHE A 91 -15.64 -1.48 -4.55
C PHE A 91 -15.69 -0.36 -3.50
N GLU A 92 -15.03 -0.56 -2.35
CA GLU A 92 -15.02 0.44 -1.27
C GLU A 92 -14.37 1.75 -1.73
N ALA A 93 -13.28 1.66 -2.49
CA ALA A 93 -12.60 2.83 -3.05
C ALA A 93 -13.49 3.60 -4.04
N LEU A 94 -14.23 2.93 -4.93
CA LEU A 94 -15.10 3.61 -5.88
C LEU A 94 -16.28 4.28 -5.23
N VAL A 95 -16.93 3.60 -4.28
CA VAL A 95 -18.02 4.19 -3.48
C VAL A 95 -17.52 5.47 -2.81
N TYR A 96 -16.34 5.44 -2.17
CA TYR A 96 -15.76 6.62 -1.56
C TYR A 96 -15.50 7.76 -2.58
N LEU A 97 -14.87 7.45 -3.71
CA LEU A 97 -14.51 8.45 -4.72
C LEU A 97 -15.75 9.11 -5.36
N ILE A 98 -16.80 8.33 -5.63
CA ILE A 98 -18.03 8.82 -6.26
C ILE A 98 -18.91 9.53 -5.23
N ASP A 99 -19.21 8.89 -4.10
CA ASP A 99 -20.21 9.42 -3.16
C ASP A 99 -19.63 10.47 -2.21
N THR A 100 -18.37 10.31 -1.79
CA THR A 100 -17.76 11.23 -0.81
C THR A 100 -17.01 12.37 -1.50
N ASN A 101 -16.25 12.07 -2.57
CA ASN A 101 -15.47 13.07 -3.29
C ASN A 101 -16.18 13.65 -4.53
N ASN A 102 -17.42 13.22 -4.80
CA ASN A 102 -18.21 13.69 -5.95
C ASN A 102 -17.48 13.56 -7.29
N LEU A 103 -16.58 12.58 -7.44
CA LEU A 103 -15.95 12.31 -8.72
C LEU A 103 -16.97 11.71 -9.67
N ASN A 104 -16.93 12.13 -10.93
CA ASN A 104 -17.71 11.43 -11.95
C ASN A 104 -17.20 9.97 -12.06
N PRO A 105 -18.07 9.02 -12.39
CA PRO A 105 -17.73 7.60 -12.40
C PRO A 105 -16.56 7.23 -13.32
N GLU A 106 -16.44 7.87 -14.48
CA GLU A 106 -15.32 7.63 -15.39
C GLU A 106 -13.98 8.01 -14.75
N THR A 107 -13.92 9.15 -14.08
CA THR A 107 -12.72 9.64 -13.37
C THR A 107 -12.42 8.76 -12.17
N ALA A 108 -13.43 8.41 -11.36
CA ALA A 108 -13.25 7.53 -10.20
C ALA A 108 -12.67 6.16 -10.61
N VAL A 109 -13.19 5.57 -11.70
CA VAL A 109 -12.63 4.32 -12.25
C VAL A 109 -11.20 4.52 -12.72
N ALA A 110 -10.91 5.58 -13.49
CA ALA A 110 -9.56 5.87 -13.95
C ALA A 110 -8.55 6.01 -12.81
N GLU A 111 -8.99 6.52 -11.66
CA GLU A 111 -8.16 6.77 -10.48
C GLU A 111 -7.83 5.52 -9.66
N ILE A 112 -8.56 4.42 -9.83
CA ILE A 112 -8.25 3.16 -9.14
C ILE A 112 -7.83 2.03 -10.07
N ASN A 113 -8.08 2.18 -11.38
CA ASN A 113 -7.76 1.15 -12.36
C ASN A 113 -6.26 0.84 -12.40
N GLY A 114 -5.85 -0.43 -12.33
CA GLY A 114 -4.43 -0.80 -12.30
C GLY A 114 -3.76 -0.69 -10.93
N ILE A 115 -4.50 -0.38 -9.86
CA ILE A 115 -4.01 -0.54 -8.49
C ILE A 115 -4.40 -1.94 -8.00
N GLU A 116 -3.47 -2.89 -8.07
CA GLU A 116 -3.70 -4.27 -7.59
C GLU A 116 -3.46 -4.43 -6.08
N ASP A 117 -2.71 -3.49 -5.49
CA ASP A 117 -2.32 -3.54 -4.10
C ASP A 117 -3.51 -3.21 -3.18
N HIS A 118 -3.99 -4.22 -2.47
CA HIS A 118 -5.07 -4.11 -1.49
C HIS A 118 -4.81 -3.04 -0.42
N ALA A 119 -3.57 -2.89 0.04
CA ALA A 119 -3.21 -1.89 1.03
C ALA A 119 -3.28 -0.47 0.43
N ALA A 120 -2.87 -0.32 -0.84
CA ALA A 120 -3.02 0.93 -1.58
C ALA A 120 -4.50 1.32 -1.75
N LEU A 121 -5.35 0.37 -2.12
CA LEU A 121 -6.80 0.60 -2.27
C LEU A 121 -7.44 1.04 -0.95
N LYS A 122 -7.12 0.37 0.17
CA LYS A 122 -7.60 0.77 1.51
C LYS A 122 -7.13 2.15 1.96
N CYS A 123 -6.01 2.62 1.41
CA CYS A 123 -5.48 3.95 1.70
C CYS A 123 -6.07 5.06 0.81
N ILE A 124 -6.83 4.74 -0.24
CA ILE A 124 -7.38 5.73 -1.18
C ILE A 124 -8.10 6.84 -0.43
N ALA A 125 -9.02 6.53 0.47
CA ALA A 125 -9.78 7.55 1.18
C ALA A 125 -8.90 8.56 1.96
N LYS A 126 -7.83 8.06 2.58
CA LYS A 126 -6.88 8.88 3.35
C LYS A 126 -5.95 9.70 2.47
N LEU A 127 -5.59 9.19 1.30
CA LEU A 127 -4.66 9.82 0.37
C LEU A 127 -5.40 10.86 -0.50
N TYR A 128 -6.58 10.51 -0.99
CA TYR A 128 -7.41 11.39 -1.81
C TYR A 128 -7.84 12.67 -1.11
N SER A 129 -8.25 12.55 0.17
CA SER A 129 -8.56 13.72 1.01
C SER A 129 -7.37 14.67 1.23
N ARG A 130 -6.17 14.29 0.79
CA ARG A 130 -4.95 15.12 0.76
C ARG A 130 -4.45 15.42 -0.65
N ASN A 131 -5.32 15.36 -1.65
CA ASN A 131 -4.99 15.62 -3.06
C ASN A 131 -3.95 14.63 -3.65
N PHE A 132 -3.88 13.41 -3.14
CA PHE A 132 -3.12 12.36 -3.82
C PHE A 132 -3.97 11.70 -4.90
N THR A 133 -3.40 11.58 -6.09
CA THR A 133 -4.00 10.88 -7.23
C THR A 133 -3.41 9.47 -7.36
N ARG A 134 -3.99 8.67 -8.25
CA ARG A 134 -3.46 7.39 -8.70
C ARG A 134 -1.97 7.43 -9.01
N ARG A 135 -1.53 8.46 -9.74
CA ARG A 135 -0.13 8.61 -10.15
C ARG A 135 0.78 8.63 -8.92
N HIS A 136 0.40 9.35 -7.87
CA HIS A 136 1.16 9.40 -6.63
C HIS A 136 1.16 8.04 -5.94
N ILE A 137 -0.01 7.39 -5.82
CA ILE A 137 -0.15 6.07 -5.17
C ILE A 137 0.75 5.03 -5.85
N VAL A 138 0.72 4.96 -7.18
CA VAL A 138 1.56 4.04 -7.96
C VAL A 138 3.04 4.35 -7.77
N ALA A 139 3.44 5.62 -7.81
CA ALA A 139 4.82 6.02 -7.60
C ALA A 139 5.32 5.67 -6.18
N LEU A 140 4.48 5.85 -5.16
CA LEU A 140 4.79 5.49 -3.78
C LEU A 140 4.96 3.98 -3.61
N ASN A 141 4.10 3.17 -4.25
CA ASN A 141 4.16 1.71 -4.15
C ASN A 141 5.39 1.11 -4.86
N SER A 142 5.86 1.76 -5.93
CA SER A 142 7.07 1.34 -6.66
C SER A 142 8.37 1.41 -5.84
N ASN A 143 8.37 2.11 -4.69
CA ASN A 143 9.55 2.26 -3.83
C ASN A 143 9.86 1.05 -2.94
N GLY A 144 9.25 -0.11 -3.21
CA GLY A 144 9.47 -1.34 -2.43
C GLY A 144 9.09 -1.21 -0.95
N SER A 145 8.31 -0.17 -0.61
CA SER A 145 7.83 0.09 0.74
C SER A 145 6.31 0.05 0.74
N ASN A 146 5.75 -0.66 1.73
CA ASN A 146 4.32 -0.82 1.87
C ASN A 146 3.68 0.56 2.09
N ILE A 147 2.78 0.98 1.18
CA ILE A 147 2.12 2.28 1.24
C ILE A 147 1.34 2.48 2.55
N TYR A 148 0.85 1.39 3.17
CA TYR A 148 0.20 1.43 4.47
C TYR A 148 1.17 1.85 5.58
N GLU A 149 2.39 1.33 5.56
CA GLU A 149 3.44 1.71 6.52
C GLU A 149 3.91 3.16 6.29
N ASN A 150 3.93 3.59 5.02
CA ASN A 150 4.25 4.96 4.64
C ASN A 150 3.11 5.94 4.99
N GLY A 151 1.91 5.47 5.33
CA GLY A 151 0.74 6.32 5.60
C GLY A 151 1.01 7.39 6.65
N ASN A 152 1.68 7.05 7.75
CA ASN A 152 2.05 8.01 8.79
C ASN A 152 3.14 9.00 8.34
N ILE A 153 4.11 8.53 7.54
CA ILE A 153 5.16 9.39 6.98
C ILE A 153 4.56 10.41 6.04
N ILE A 154 3.71 9.96 5.11
CA ILE A 154 2.99 10.82 4.16
C ILE A 154 2.11 11.81 4.93
N PHE A 155 1.36 11.34 5.93
CA PHE A 155 0.51 12.20 6.77
C PHE A 155 1.30 13.33 7.43
N ASN A 156 2.44 13.02 8.04
CA ASN A 156 3.27 14.04 8.70
C ASN A 156 3.86 15.01 7.68
N LEU A 157 4.33 14.53 6.51
CA LEU A 157 4.85 15.41 5.47
C LEU A 157 3.78 16.35 4.90
N VAL A 158 2.53 15.92 4.77
CA VAL A 158 1.46 16.83 4.35
C VAL A 158 1.10 17.81 5.46
N ASN A 159 0.83 17.32 6.67
CA ASN A 159 0.22 18.16 7.71
C ASN A 159 1.23 19.02 8.47
N GLU A 160 2.43 18.51 8.72
CA GLU A 160 3.48 19.24 9.44
C GLU A 160 4.36 20.03 8.48
N CYS A 161 4.66 19.48 7.31
CA CYS A 161 5.58 20.11 6.35
C CYS A 161 4.87 20.83 5.19
N GLY A 162 3.55 20.67 5.03
CA GLY A 162 2.78 21.36 3.99
C GLY A 162 3.07 20.88 2.57
N LEU A 163 3.64 19.68 2.40
CA LEU A 163 4.07 19.21 1.08
C LEU A 163 2.91 18.70 0.23
N SER A 164 2.98 18.99 -1.07
CA SER A 164 2.11 18.41 -2.08
C SER A 164 2.45 16.93 -2.36
N GLY A 165 1.54 16.22 -3.03
CA GLY A 165 1.75 14.82 -3.41
C GLY A 165 3.01 14.60 -4.27
N ASP A 166 3.27 15.49 -5.22
CA ASP A 166 4.46 15.41 -6.09
C ASP A 166 5.76 15.63 -5.32
N GLU A 167 5.77 16.60 -4.40
CA GLU A 167 6.92 16.84 -3.53
C GLU A 167 7.19 15.64 -2.62
N ILE A 168 6.14 15.06 -2.02
CA ILE A 168 6.27 13.88 -1.16
C ILE A 168 6.84 12.70 -1.95
N VAL A 169 6.34 12.44 -3.16
CA VAL A 169 6.89 11.38 -4.03
C VAL A 169 8.37 11.62 -4.27
N SER A 170 8.76 12.84 -4.68
CA SER A 170 10.17 13.20 -4.93
C SER A 170 11.06 13.04 -3.68
N GLU A 171 10.55 13.44 -2.52
CA GLU A 171 11.27 13.40 -1.25
C GLU A 171 11.50 11.96 -0.77
N ILE A 172 10.53 11.06 -0.91
CA ILE A 172 10.65 9.70 -0.37
C ILE A 172 11.15 8.66 -1.37
N GLN A 173 11.15 8.98 -2.68
CA GLN A 173 11.53 8.03 -3.72
C GLN A 173 12.94 7.45 -3.53
N GLY A 174 13.05 6.13 -3.60
CA GLY A 174 14.31 5.40 -3.40
C GLY A 174 14.87 5.44 -1.96
N LEU A 175 14.09 5.92 -0.97
CA LEU A 175 14.47 5.84 0.44
C LEU A 175 13.86 4.61 1.10
N CYS A 176 14.64 3.90 1.91
CA CYS A 176 14.10 2.87 2.80
C CYS A 176 13.33 3.50 3.98
N MET A 177 12.49 2.70 4.63
CA MET A 177 11.61 3.13 5.73
C MET A 177 12.33 3.94 6.83
N ASN A 178 13.51 3.52 7.27
CA ASN A 178 14.24 4.27 8.31
C ASN A 178 14.79 5.61 7.82
N ARG A 179 15.15 5.72 6.54
CA ARG A 179 15.53 7.01 5.93
C ARG A 179 14.31 7.92 5.79
N GLN A 180 13.16 7.39 5.39
CA GLN A 180 11.92 8.17 5.35
C GLN A 180 11.52 8.68 6.76
N LYS A 181 11.68 7.86 7.81
CA LYS A 181 11.51 8.32 9.21
C LYS A 181 12.52 9.41 9.60
N ALA A 182 13.77 9.32 9.12
CA ALA A 182 14.76 10.37 9.33
C ALA A 182 14.33 11.69 8.67
N LEU A 183 13.84 11.60 7.43
CA LEU A 183 13.34 12.73 6.67
C LEU A 183 12.26 13.47 7.45
N VAL A 184 11.19 12.79 7.88
CA VAL A 184 10.09 13.40 8.64
C VAL A 184 10.60 14.12 9.90
N ASN A 185 11.44 13.45 10.69
CA ASN A 185 11.94 14.00 11.96
C ASN A 185 12.82 15.25 11.80
N LEU A 186 13.45 15.43 10.65
CA LEU A 186 14.48 16.45 10.43
C LEU A 186 14.14 17.37 9.25
N TYR A 187 12.94 17.27 8.69
CA TYR A 187 12.51 18.04 7.52
C TYR A 187 12.57 19.55 7.78
N HIS A 188 12.07 19.98 8.94
CA HIS A 188 12.13 21.37 9.41
C HIS A 188 13.56 21.87 9.67
N GLN A 189 14.53 20.97 9.79
CA GLN A 189 15.96 21.30 9.95
C GLN A 189 16.69 21.34 8.59
N GLY A 190 15.94 21.36 7.49
CA GLY A 190 16.47 21.40 6.14
C GLY A 190 16.86 20.03 5.58
N LEU A 191 16.64 18.92 6.30
CA LEU A 191 16.87 17.59 5.71
C LEU A 191 15.89 17.36 4.56
N ARG A 192 16.39 16.75 3.48
CA ARG A 192 15.67 16.48 2.23
C ARG A 192 16.04 15.08 1.77
N GLY A 193 15.20 14.48 0.95
CA GLY A 193 15.40 13.13 0.42
C GLY A 193 16.70 12.99 -0.33
N GLU A 194 17.12 14.03 -1.06
CA GLU A 194 18.40 14.06 -1.77
C GLU A 194 19.60 13.87 -0.82
N HIS A 195 19.57 14.48 0.36
CA HIS A 195 20.61 14.31 1.37
C HIS A 195 20.72 12.84 1.81
N LEU A 196 19.59 12.19 2.06
CA LEU A 196 19.54 10.80 2.50
C LEU A 196 19.91 9.82 1.38
N ARG A 197 19.63 10.15 0.12
CA ARG A 197 20.09 9.38 -1.05
C ARG A 197 21.60 9.41 -1.19
N LYS A 198 22.26 10.51 -0.82
CA LYS A 198 23.73 10.64 -0.75
C LYS A 198 24.38 9.91 0.44
N CYS A 199 23.59 9.32 1.34
CA CYS A 199 24.12 8.52 2.44
C CYS A 199 24.56 7.12 1.95
N LEU A 200 25.84 6.79 2.15
CA LEU A 200 26.46 5.56 1.66
C LEU A 200 26.11 4.32 2.50
N ILE A 201 25.47 4.52 3.66
CA ILE A 201 25.09 3.45 4.59
C ILE A 201 23.90 2.69 4.02
N LYS A 202 24.16 1.52 3.41
CA LYS A 202 23.10 0.67 2.80
C LYS A 202 22.05 0.24 3.82
N ASN A 203 22.48 -0.29 4.96
CA ASN A 203 21.61 -0.74 6.05
C ASN A 203 21.38 0.39 7.05
N PHE A 204 20.51 1.35 6.70
CA PHE A 204 20.19 2.47 7.56
C PHE A 204 19.30 2.00 8.73
N THR A 205 19.86 1.89 9.94
CA THR A 205 19.20 1.38 11.14
C THR A 205 18.67 2.51 12.01
N LYS A 206 18.01 2.16 13.12
CA LYS A 206 17.59 3.11 14.15
C LYS A 206 18.76 3.86 14.79
N ASP A 207 19.92 3.22 14.95
CA ASP A 207 21.12 3.88 15.49
C ASP A 207 21.66 4.93 14.53
N HIS A 208 21.64 4.65 13.22
CA HIS A 208 22.01 5.62 12.20
C HIS A 208 21.07 6.84 12.20
N LEU A 209 19.76 6.61 12.36
CA LEU A 209 18.77 7.66 12.57
C LEU A 209 19.10 8.52 13.80
N ASN A 210 19.29 7.89 14.97
CA ASN A 210 19.60 8.60 16.22
C ASN A 210 20.89 9.42 16.10
N LYS A 211 21.90 8.87 15.41
CA LYS A 211 23.16 9.58 15.18
C LYS A 211 22.99 10.79 14.27
N LEU A 212 22.17 10.67 13.22
CA LEU A 212 21.87 11.79 12.33
C LEU A 212 21.11 12.89 13.08
N ILE A 213 20.13 12.52 13.91
CA ILE A 213 19.40 13.44 14.79
C ILE A 213 20.37 14.19 15.70
N TYR A 214 21.28 13.48 16.39
CA TYR A 214 22.30 14.09 17.25
C TYR A 214 23.18 15.09 16.49
N LEU A 215 23.63 14.75 15.28
CA LEU A 215 24.48 15.64 14.48
C LEU A 215 23.76 16.93 14.07
N MET A 216 22.48 16.84 13.70
CA MET A 216 21.72 18.01 13.25
C MET A 216 21.16 18.84 14.41
N ARG A 217 20.58 18.19 15.44
CA ARG A 217 19.95 18.88 16.58
C ARG A 217 20.94 19.37 17.61
N ASP A 218 21.84 18.49 18.06
CA ASP A 218 22.69 18.77 19.22
C ASP A 218 24.03 19.37 18.82
N LYS A 219 24.49 19.08 17.61
CA LYS A 219 25.73 19.64 17.04
C LYS A 219 25.51 20.71 15.98
N TYR A 220 24.26 21.00 15.63
CA TYR A 220 23.88 22.06 14.68
C TYR A 220 24.59 21.92 13.32
N PHE A 221 24.84 20.69 12.87
CA PHE A 221 25.42 20.49 11.54
C PHE A 221 24.35 20.72 10.47
N SER A 222 24.75 21.29 9.34
CA SER A 222 23.90 21.31 8.14
C SER A 222 23.59 19.87 7.69
N PRO A 223 22.47 19.64 6.97
CA PRO A 223 22.13 18.32 6.45
C PRO A 223 23.29 17.65 5.69
N GLU A 224 23.97 18.39 4.83
CA GLU A 224 25.09 17.89 4.02
C GLU A 224 26.27 17.49 4.91
N LYS A 225 26.64 18.35 5.87
CA LYS A 225 27.74 18.08 6.79
C LYS A 225 27.44 16.90 7.70
N ALA A 226 26.18 16.76 8.15
CA ALA A 226 25.75 15.63 8.97
C ALA A 226 25.83 14.31 8.19
N VAL A 227 25.31 14.28 6.95
CA VAL A 227 25.40 13.10 6.08
C VAL A 227 26.85 12.76 5.72
N GLN A 228 27.68 13.77 5.40
CA GLN A 228 29.10 13.56 5.15
C GLN A 228 29.79 12.95 6.37
N ARG A 229 29.49 13.45 7.58
CA ARG A 229 30.06 12.92 8.81
C ARG A 229 29.62 11.47 9.06
N MET A 230 28.36 11.14 8.81
CA MET A 230 27.85 9.76 8.87
C MET A 230 28.63 8.84 7.92
N ASN A 231 28.84 9.27 6.68
CA ASN A 231 29.58 8.52 5.67
C ASN A 231 31.03 8.26 6.10
N THR A 232 31.74 9.28 6.63
CA THR A 232 33.13 9.14 7.11
C THR A 232 33.24 8.14 8.25
N LEU A 233 32.33 8.20 9.23
CA LEU A 233 32.34 7.28 10.37
C LEU A 233 32.10 5.83 9.91
N TYR A 234 31.18 5.64 8.97
CA TYR A 234 30.88 4.33 8.40
C TYR A 234 32.09 3.75 7.63
N THR A 235 32.70 4.53 6.74
CA THR A 235 33.90 4.08 6.00
C THR A 235 35.05 3.72 6.93
N PHE A 236 35.23 4.45 8.03
CA PHE A 236 36.29 4.17 8.99
C PHE A 236 36.02 2.86 9.77
N SER A 237 34.77 2.61 10.16
CA SER A 237 34.39 1.35 10.82
C SER A 237 34.56 0.13 9.90
N GLY A 238 34.22 0.26 8.61
CA GLY A 238 34.44 -0.81 7.62
C GLY A 238 35.92 -1.05 7.35
N PHE A 239 36.75 0.00 7.38
CA PHE A 239 38.20 -0.13 7.26
C PHE A 239 38.81 -0.90 8.44
N ILE A 240 38.40 -0.57 9.67
CA ILE A 240 38.90 -1.28 10.87
C ILE A 240 38.46 -2.75 10.87
N GLN A 241 37.21 -3.07 10.53
CA GLN A 241 36.75 -4.47 10.49
C GLN A 241 37.49 -5.33 9.46
N ASN A 242 37.97 -4.73 8.36
CA ASN A 242 38.77 -5.42 7.35
C ASN A 242 40.28 -5.42 7.66
N PHE A 243 40.73 -4.67 8.67
CA PHE A 243 42.15 -4.55 9.05
C PHE A 243 42.47 -5.08 10.46
N VAL A 244 41.52 -5.66 11.20
CA VAL A 244 41.88 -6.48 12.36
C VAL A 244 42.56 -7.75 11.81
N PRO A 245 43.88 -7.92 11.98
CA PRO A 245 44.54 -9.15 11.56
C PRO A 245 43.96 -10.31 12.37
N ALA A 246 43.85 -11.48 11.77
CA ALA A 246 43.40 -12.71 12.42
C ALA A 246 44.22 -13.11 13.69
N CYS A 247 45.25 -12.36 14.06
CA CYS A 247 46.15 -12.61 15.18
C CYS A 247 45.57 -12.36 16.59
N VAL A 248 44.32 -11.91 16.75
CA VAL A 248 43.68 -11.75 18.08
C VAL A 248 42.57 -12.78 18.32
N ARG A 249 42.61 -13.92 17.63
CA ARG A 249 41.93 -15.16 18.04
C ARG A 249 42.95 -16.19 18.52
N ALA A 250 43.79 -15.80 19.48
CA ALA A 250 44.50 -16.80 20.28
C ALA A 250 43.48 -17.41 21.25
N GLN A 251 43.03 -18.62 20.94
CA GLN A 251 42.43 -19.48 21.95
C GLN A 251 43.51 -19.78 23.01
N PRO A 252 43.18 -19.81 24.31
CA PRO A 252 44.08 -20.40 25.27
C PRO A 252 44.10 -21.91 24.99
N GLU A 253 45.20 -22.38 24.41
CA GLU A 253 45.51 -23.80 24.33
C GLU A 253 45.61 -24.37 25.75
N ASP A 254 44.91 -25.47 25.93
CA ASP A 254 45.23 -26.61 26.80
C ASP A 254 46.56 -26.48 27.56
N VAL A 255 46.47 -26.24 28.87
CA VAL A 255 47.48 -26.71 29.81
C VAL A 255 46.86 -27.88 30.56
N SER A 256 47.13 -29.06 30.02
CA SER A 256 46.91 -30.34 30.66
C SER A 256 47.98 -30.60 31.72
N GLU A 257 47.62 -31.51 32.64
CA GLU A 257 48.43 -32.28 33.62
C GLU A 257 48.25 -31.92 35.11
N PRO A 258 48.46 -32.88 36.04
CA PRO A 258 47.83 -34.20 36.07
C PRO A 258 47.25 -34.54 37.46
N LEU A 259 46.46 -35.62 37.50
CA LEU A 259 45.97 -36.30 38.70
C LEU A 259 47.11 -36.74 39.63
N LEU A 260 46.95 -36.53 40.94
CA LEU A 260 47.31 -37.50 41.98
C LEU A 260 46.53 -37.23 43.27
N SER A 261 46.39 -38.30 44.03
CA SER A 261 45.27 -38.68 44.89
C SER A 261 45.46 -38.43 46.39
N SER A 262 44.33 -38.50 47.12
CA SER A 262 44.20 -38.98 48.51
C SER A 262 44.78 -38.07 49.61
N THR A 263 44.20 -37.84 50.80
CA THR A 263 43.14 -38.50 51.60
C THR A 263 42.77 -37.59 52.79
N ARG A 264 41.56 -37.80 53.36
CA ARG A 264 41.17 -37.55 54.79
C ARG A 264 41.13 -36.08 55.27
N SER A 265 40.35 -35.66 56.27
CA SER A 265 39.25 -36.19 57.09
C SER A 265 39.01 -35.14 58.20
N LEU A 266 37.74 -34.85 58.50
CA LEU A 266 37.18 -34.33 59.77
C LEU A 266 37.48 -32.90 60.23
N GLY A 267 36.42 -32.22 60.67
CA GLY A 267 36.50 -31.12 61.64
C GLY A 267 35.32 -30.15 61.64
N ASN A 268 34.14 -30.60 62.08
CA ASN A 268 33.10 -29.68 62.56
C ASN A 268 33.55 -29.11 63.92
N HIS A 269 33.48 -27.79 64.09
CA HIS A 269 33.14 -27.11 65.34
C HIS A 269 32.58 -25.73 65.03
#